data_AF-A0A7Y9ZNZ9-F1
#
_entry.id   AF-A0A7Y9ZNZ9-F1
#
_cell.length_a   1.000
_cell.length_b   1.000
_cell.length_c   1.000
_cell.angle_alpha   90.00
_cell.angle_beta   90.00
_cell.angle_gamma   90.00
#
_symmetry.space_group_name_H-M   'P 1'
#
loop_
_entity.id
_entity.type
_entity.pdbx_description
1 polymer ?
#
loop_
_entity_poly.entity_id
_entity_poly.type
_entity_poly.pdbx_seq_one_letter_code
_entity_poly.pdbx_strand_id
1 'polypeptide(L)'
;MPVWTVAGVCAVVAAALACAAPAVVRRLPLPVGGGRDDTGTTAVVGAPTMVYSAIADTRWFLPGGVIVSGATAGTLGLAFGADRLLLVLVPLVPIGYVLAVVDARAQLLPRRLVVSATIAVAAALVVEWALTGELDVLVRAALGLVIARTGFWLLWFFGSGLGFGDVRLAALVGMVTARVGWEPFVVGIYGALLLALGYSIVRSVVTRRSLRGVGIPLGPFVVIGAAAGLLVGAGG
;
A
#
# COMPACT_ATOMS: atom_id res chain seq x y z
N MET A 1 7.92 25.55 -12.25
CA MET A 1 6.86 25.04 -13.14
C MET A 1 5.51 25.30 -12.50
N PRO A 2 4.46 25.67 -13.26
CA PRO A 2 3.14 25.86 -12.68
C PRO A 2 2.58 24.54 -12.13
N VAL A 3 1.93 24.58 -10.95
CA VAL A 3 1.40 23.39 -10.25
C VAL A 3 0.53 22.49 -11.14
N TRP A 4 -0.28 23.09 -12.03
CA TRP A 4 -1.10 22.36 -12.99
C TRP A 4 -0.29 21.50 -13.98
N THR A 5 0.90 21.96 -14.39
CA THR A 5 1.78 21.16 -15.25
C THR A 5 2.40 20.00 -14.50
N VAL A 6 2.78 20.20 -13.24
CA VAL A 6 3.35 19.12 -12.42
C VAL A 6 2.30 18.05 -12.11
N ALA A 7 1.08 18.46 -11.77
CA ALA A 7 -0.05 17.56 -11.59
C ALA A 7 -0.38 16.77 -12.87
N GLY A 8 -0.42 17.44 -14.02
CA GLY A 8 -0.65 16.79 -15.31
C GLY A 8 0.43 15.75 -15.63
N VAL A 9 1.71 16.09 -15.44
CA VAL A 9 2.83 15.16 -15.65
C VAL A 9 2.74 13.96 -14.69
N CYS A 10 2.48 14.20 -13.40
CA CYS A 10 2.34 13.12 -12.41
C CYS A 10 1.20 12.17 -12.75
N ALA A 11 0.04 12.70 -13.15
CA ALA A 11 -1.12 11.91 -13.56
C ALA A 11 -0.81 11.04 -14.79
N VAL A 12 -0.19 11.63 -15.82
CA VAL A 12 0.17 10.91 -17.06
C VAL A 12 1.23 9.85 -16.81
N VAL A 13 2.27 10.15 -16.03
CA VAL A 13 3.33 9.19 -15.71
C VAL A 13 2.78 8.03 -14.88
N ALA A 14 1.97 8.29 -13.85
CA ALA A 14 1.35 7.22 -13.06
C ALA A 14 0.37 6.37 -13.88
N ALA A 15 -0.41 6.99 -14.77
CA ALA A 15 -1.29 6.31 -15.70
C ALA A 15 -0.51 5.40 -16.67
N ALA A 16 0.60 5.91 -17.23
CA ALA A 16 1.47 5.14 -18.11
C ALA A 16 2.14 3.96 -17.38
N LEU A 17 2.61 4.17 -16.14
CA LEU A 17 3.14 3.11 -15.30
C LEU A 17 2.07 2.08 -14.92
N ALA A 18 0.82 2.50 -14.71
CA ALA A 18 -0.31 1.60 -14.46
C ALA A 18 -0.61 0.69 -15.66
N CYS A 19 -0.26 1.06 -16.89
CA CYS A 19 -0.36 0.15 -18.04
C CYS A 19 0.55 -1.08 -17.90
N ALA A 20 1.65 -0.99 -17.14
CA ALA A 20 2.52 -2.13 -16.84
C ALA A 20 1.99 -3.01 -15.70
N ALA A 21 0.95 -2.58 -14.97
CA ALA A 21 0.38 -3.30 -13.84
C ALA A 21 0.01 -4.77 -14.14
N PRO A 22 -0.63 -5.12 -15.27
CA PRO A 22 -0.96 -6.52 -15.56
C PRO A 22 0.28 -7.38 -15.80
N ALA A 23 1.31 -6.81 -16.45
CA ALA A 23 2.57 -7.49 -16.69
C ALA A 23 3.31 -7.75 -15.37
N VAL A 24 3.26 -6.82 -14.42
CA VAL A 24 3.82 -6.98 -13.08
C VAL A 24 3.07 -8.06 -12.30
N VAL A 25 1.73 -8.05 -12.33
CA VAL A 25 0.90 -9.08 -11.67
C VAL A 25 1.19 -10.48 -12.23
N ARG A 26 1.35 -10.60 -13.54
CA ARG A 26 1.68 -11.89 -14.19
C ARG A 26 3.09 -12.41 -13.84
N ARG A 27 4.00 -11.54 -13.41
CA ARG A 27 5.37 -11.90 -13.00
C ARG A 27 5.48 -12.24 -11.50
N LEU A 28 4.40 -12.10 -10.74
CA LEU A 28 4.42 -12.44 -9.32
C LEU A 28 4.59 -13.95 -9.14
N PRO A 29 5.54 -14.39 -8.29
CA PRO A 29 5.66 -15.80 -7.93
C PRO A 29 4.34 -16.28 -7.33
N LEU A 30 3.87 -17.44 -7.79
CA LEU A 30 2.66 -18.07 -7.26
C LEU A 30 2.80 -18.24 -5.74
N PRO A 31 1.71 -18.06 -4.97
CA PRO A 31 1.75 -18.36 -3.56
C PRO A 31 2.01 -19.86 -3.40
N VAL A 32 3.11 -20.22 -2.75
CA VAL A 32 3.40 -21.62 -2.43
C VAL A 32 2.41 -22.03 -1.34
N GLY A 33 1.32 -22.67 -1.75
CA GLY A 33 0.40 -23.35 -0.83
C GLY A 33 1.14 -24.54 -0.23
N GLY A 34 1.68 -24.35 0.96
CA GLY A 34 2.37 -25.37 1.73
C GLY A 34 1.92 -25.35 3.17
N GLY A 35 0.61 -25.46 3.40
CA GLY A 35 0.11 -25.93 4.69
C GLY A 35 0.45 -27.41 4.80
N ARG A 36 1.16 -27.79 5.87
CA ARG A 36 1.41 -29.19 6.20
C ARG A 36 0.17 -29.68 6.95
N ASP A 37 -0.55 -30.60 6.34
CA ASP A 37 -1.60 -31.34 7.01
C ASP A 37 -0.92 -32.40 7.90
N ASP A 38 -1.41 -32.60 9.13
CA ASP A 38 -0.81 -33.48 10.15
C ASP A 38 -0.82 -34.99 9.78
N THR A 39 -1.17 -35.34 8.53
CA THR A 39 -1.36 -36.73 8.07
C THR A 39 -0.35 -37.18 7.00
N GLY A 40 0.68 -36.39 6.69
CA GLY A 40 1.80 -36.86 5.85
C GLY A 40 1.43 -37.25 4.41
N THR A 41 0.26 -36.84 3.94
CA THR A 41 -0.15 -36.98 2.54
C THR A 41 -0.20 -35.58 1.94
N THR A 42 0.52 -35.35 0.84
CA THR A 42 0.42 -34.12 0.05
C THR A 42 -0.99 -34.04 -0.54
N ALA A 43 -1.90 -33.41 0.21
CA ALA A 43 -3.25 -33.19 -0.24
C ALA A 43 -3.21 -32.10 -1.33
N VAL A 44 -3.31 -32.54 -2.58
CA VAL A 44 -3.69 -31.68 -3.71
C VAL A 44 -5.17 -31.34 -3.51
N VAL A 45 -5.46 -30.43 -2.58
CA VAL A 45 -6.83 -29.97 -2.33
C VAL A 45 -7.13 -28.82 -3.30
N GLY A 46 -8.05 -29.08 -4.21
CA GLY A 46 -8.62 -28.12 -5.13
C GLY A 46 -9.41 -27.00 -4.44
N ALA A 47 -8.71 -26.02 -3.87
CA ALA A 47 -9.19 -24.64 -3.87
C ALA A 47 -8.73 -24.02 -5.21
N PRO A 48 -9.55 -23.23 -5.92
CA PRO A 48 -9.13 -22.65 -7.18
C PRO A 48 -7.87 -21.85 -6.90
N THR A 49 -6.75 -22.33 -7.43
CA THR A 49 -5.53 -21.55 -7.54
C THR A 49 -5.96 -20.37 -8.39
N MET A 50 -6.40 -19.27 -7.77
CA MET A 50 -6.79 -18.07 -8.48
C MET A 50 -5.47 -17.48 -8.94
N VAL A 51 -5.01 -18.00 -10.07
CA VAL A 51 -3.78 -17.62 -10.74
C VAL A 51 -3.83 -16.09 -10.81
N TYR A 52 -2.78 -15.40 -10.35
CA TYR A 52 -2.72 -13.93 -10.41
C TYR A 52 -3.05 -13.40 -11.82
N SER A 53 -2.88 -14.23 -12.87
CA SER A 53 -3.35 -13.97 -14.23
C SER A 53 -4.86 -13.74 -14.34
N ALA A 54 -5.73 -14.49 -13.64
CA ALA A 54 -7.18 -14.31 -13.69
C ALA A 54 -7.63 -12.96 -13.10
N ILE A 55 -6.87 -12.42 -12.14
CA ILE A 55 -7.08 -11.07 -11.60
C ILE A 55 -6.62 -10.03 -12.63
N ALA A 56 -5.46 -10.22 -13.25
CA ALA A 56 -4.93 -9.36 -14.30
C ALA A 56 -5.82 -9.33 -15.57
N ASP A 57 -6.51 -10.43 -15.86
CA ASP A 57 -7.40 -10.60 -17.02
C ASP A 57 -8.80 -10.02 -16.78
N THR A 58 -9.07 -9.49 -15.58
CA THR A 58 -10.35 -8.81 -15.30
C THR A 58 -10.42 -7.53 -16.14
N ARG A 59 -11.45 -7.42 -17.00
CA ARG A 59 -11.69 -6.28 -17.92
C ARG A 59 -11.63 -4.88 -17.27
N TRP A 60 -11.87 -4.80 -15.96
CA TRP A 60 -11.87 -3.54 -15.19
C TRP A 60 -10.54 -3.24 -14.48
N PHE A 61 -9.61 -4.19 -14.43
CA PHE A 61 -8.34 -4.05 -13.71
C PHE A 61 -7.44 -2.98 -14.34
N LEU A 62 -7.31 -3.01 -15.66
CA LEU A 62 -6.56 -2.04 -16.44
C LEU A 62 -7.15 -0.63 -16.39
N PRO A 63 -8.41 -0.39 -16.80
CA PRO A 63 -8.98 0.95 -16.79
C PRO A 63 -9.11 1.49 -15.35
N GLY A 64 -9.43 0.63 -14.37
CA GLY A 64 -9.45 1.01 -12.96
C GLY A 64 -8.08 1.44 -12.44
N GLY A 65 -7.03 0.68 -12.76
CA GLY A 65 -5.66 1.01 -12.36
C GLY A 65 -5.15 2.30 -12.96
N VAL A 66 -5.43 2.55 -14.24
CA VAL A 66 -5.07 3.80 -14.94
C VAL A 66 -5.79 5.00 -14.33
N ILE A 67 -7.11 4.90 -14.12
CA ILE A 67 -7.92 6.02 -13.58
C ILE A 67 -7.54 6.31 -12.14
N VAL A 68 -7.49 5.29 -11.28
CA VAL A 68 -7.17 5.47 -9.85
C VAL A 68 -5.74 5.99 -9.71
N SER A 69 -4.77 5.40 -10.40
CA SER A 69 -3.38 5.83 -10.28
C SER A 69 -3.16 7.23 -10.84
N GLY A 70 -3.76 7.54 -11.98
CA GLY A 70 -3.69 8.88 -12.58
C GLY A 70 -4.35 9.94 -11.70
N ALA A 71 -5.52 9.64 -11.14
CA ALA A 71 -6.23 10.55 -10.24
C ALA A 71 -5.43 10.79 -8.94
N THR A 72 -4.95 9.73 -8.28
CA THR A 72 -4.19 9.85 -7.03
C THR A 72 -2.85 10.55 -7.24
N ALA A 73 -2.11 10.25 -8.31
CA ALA A 73 -0.86 10.95 -8.60
C ALA A 73 -1.10 12.41 -9.03
N GLY A 74 -2.19 12.68 -9.73
CA GLY A 74 -2.60 14.04 -10.10
C GLY A 74 -2.96 14.88 -8.87
N THR A 75 -3.74 14.34 -7.92
CA THR A 75 -4.06 15.05 -6.67
C THR A 75 -2.83 15.30 -5.81
N LEU A 76 -1.92 14.32 -5.70
CA LEU A 76 -0.65 14.51 -5.01
C LEU A 76 0.22 15.57 -5.70
N GLY A 77 0.27 15.59 -7.03
CA GLY A 77 0.99 16.62 -7.79
C GLY A 77 0.40 18.02 -7.64
N LEU A 78 -0.92 18.14 -7.47
CA LEU A 78 -1.57 19.42 -7.14
C LEU A 78 -1.21 19.86 -5.72
N ALA A 79 -1.16 18.92 -4.78
CA ALA A 79 -0.98 19.22 -3.37
C ALA A 79 0.49 19.55 -3.01
N PHE A 80 1.45 18.78 -3.53
CA PHE A 80 2.87 18.94 -3.23
C PHE A 80 3.65 19.80 -4.26
N GLY A 81 3.03 20.19 -5.37
CA GLY A 81 3.70 21.00 -6.40
C GLY A 81 4.93 20.30 -6.97
N ALA A 82 6.10 20.95 -6.99
CA ALA A 82 7.35 20.39 -7.55
C ALA A 82 8.23 19.67 -6.51
N ASP A 83 7.65 19.16 -5.42
CA ASP A 83 8.39 18.45 -4.38
C ASP A 83 9.07 17.18 -4.94
N ARG A 84 10.32 16.95 -4.51
CA ARG A 84 11.13 15.77 -4.86
C ARG A 84 10.47 14.47 -4.42
N LEU A 85 9.61 14.53 -3.39
CA LEU A 85 8.79 13.42 -2.90
C LEU A 85 7.96 12.77 -4.04
N LEU A 86 7.52 13.56 -5.03
CA LEU A 86 6.72 13.06 -6.15
C LEU A 86 7.48 12.07 -7.04
N LEU A 87 8.81 12.19 -7.14
CA LEU A 87 9.64 11.22 -7.89
C LEU A 87 9.50 9.80 -7.33
N VAL A 88 9.19 9.70 -6.04
CA VAL A 88 9.04 8.44 -5.32
C VAL A 88 7.57 8.04 -5.22
N LEU A 89 6.66 8.99 -4.98
CA LEU A 89 5.23 8.71 -4.88
C LEU A 89 4.60 8.28 -6.20
N VAL A 90 4.92 8.94 -7.31
CA VAL A 90 4.33 8.65 -8.63
C VAL A 90 4.47 7.17 -9.03
N PRO A 91 5.66 6.53 -8.94
CA PRO A 91 5.78 5.10 -9.20
C PRO A 91 5.18 4.22 -8.09
N LEU A 92 5.06 4.72 -6.85
CA LEU A 92 4.47 3.98 -5.74
C LEU A 92 2.96 3.84 -5.85
N VAL A 93 2.27 4.83 -6.43
CA VAL A 93 0.80 4.82 -6.61
C VAL A 93 0.29 3.60 -7.37
N PRO A 94 0.76 3.27 -8.59
CA PRO A 94 0.28 2.09 -9.32
C PRO A 94 0.67 0.78 -8.61
N ILE A 95 1.82 0.75 -7.91
CA ILE A 95 2.22 -0.40 -7.09
C ILE A 95 1.26 -0.60 -5.92
N GLY A 96 0.85 0.48 -5.26
CA GLY A 96 -0.15 0.50 -4.20
C GLY A 96 -1.52 0.01 -4.68
N TYR A 97 -1.95 0.42 -5.88
CA TYR A 97 -3.18 -0.10 -6.51
C TYR A 97 -3.11 -1.61 -6.74
N VAL A 98 -2.02 -2.11 -7.33
CA VAL A 98 -1.82 -3.55 -7.56
C VAL A 98 -1.84 -4.31 -6.24
N LEU A 99 -1.12 -3.83 -5.23
CA LEU A 99 -1.09 -4.42 -3.89
C LEU A 99 -2.48 -4.45 -3.26
N ALA A 100 -3.25 -3.37 -3.34
CA ALA A 100 -4.60 -3.30 -2.78
C ALA A 100 -5.56 -4.31 -3.45
N VAL A 101 -5.53 -4.40 -4.78
CA VAL A 101 -6.40 -5.35 -5.50
C VAL A 101 -5.99 -6.80 -5.26
N VAL A 102 -4.68 -7.07 -5.22
CA VAL A 102 -4.15 -8.40 -4.94
C VAL A 102 -4.44 -8.81 -3.50
N ASP A 103 -4.26 -7.91 -2.53
CA ASP A 103 -4.58 -8.17 -1.13
C ASP A 103 -6.07 -8.47 -0.92
N ALA A 104 -6.94 -7.66 -1.52
CA ALA A 104 -8.39 -7.83 -1.45
C ALA A 104 -8.88 -9.19 -1.98
N ARG A 105 -8.14 -9.81 -2.91
CA ARG A 105 -8.54 -11.07 -3.55
C ARG A 105 -7.79 -12.30 -3.06
N ALA A 106 -6.52 -12.16 -2.72
CA ALA A 106 -5.63 -13.29 -2.44
C ALA A 106 -5.23 -13.41 -0.97
N GLN A 107 -5.46 -12.38 -0.13
CA GLN A 107 -5.04 -12.34 1.29
C GLN A 107 -3.56 -12.72 1.52
N LEU A 108 -2.74 -12.63 0.48
CA LEU A 108 -1.34 -13.05 0.45
C LEU A 108 -0.54 -11.92 -0.20
N LEU A 109 -0.05 -11.00 0.64
CA LEU A 109 0.75 -9.87 0.17
C LEU A 109 2.09 -10.36 -0.41
N PRO A 110 2.41 -10.09 -1.69
CA PRO A 110 3.69 -10.44 -2.28
C PRO A 110 4.82 -9.67 -1.59
N ARG A 111 5.53 -10.36 -0.68
CA ARG A 111 6.61 -9.79 0.15
C ARG A 111 7.64 -8.98 -0.65
N ARG A 112 7.96 -9.41 -1.87
CA ARG A 112 9.01 -8.82 -2.70
C ARG A 112 8.68 -7.38 -3.10
N LEU A 113 7.43 -7.09 -3.46
CA LEU A 113 7.01 -5.76 -3.93
C LEU A 113 7.07 -4.71 -2.82
N VAL A 114 6.54 -5.05 -1.63
CA VAL A 114 6.53 -4.10 -0.51
C VAL A 114 7.95 -3.82 -0.04
N VAL A 115 8.79 -4.85 0.10
CA VAL A 115 10.18 -4.67 0.52
C VAL A 115 10.98 -3.86 -0.52
N SER A 116 10.83 -4.13 -1.81
CA SER A 116 11.50 -3.34 -2.85
C SER A 116 11.05 -1.88 -2.84
N ALA A 117 9.76 -1.62 -2.63
CA ALA A 117 9.23 -0.28 -2.50
C ALA A 117 9.79 0.44 -1.26
N THR A 118 9.83 -0.23 -0.10
CA THR A 118 10.43 0.33 1.12
C THR A 118 11.91 0.68 0.91
N ILE A 119 12.68 -0.20 0.26
CA ILE A 119 14.09 0.06 -0.04
C ILE A 119 14.24 1.25 -0.98
N ALA A 120 13.41 1.34 -2.04
CA ALA A 120 13.45 2.45 -2.98
C ALA A 120 13.14 3.80 -2.31
N VAL A 121 12.11 3.85 -1.44
CA VAL A 121 11.79 5.07 -0.68
C VAL A 121 12.91 5.43 0.29
N ALA A 122 13.44 4.45 1.03
CA ALA A 122 14.54 4.69 1.96
C ALA A 122 15.79 5.23 1.25
N ALA A 123 16.15 4.65 0.09
CA ALA A 123 17.26 5.13 -0.72
C ALA A 123 17.03 6.56 -1.21
N ALA A 124 15.81 6.89 -1.65
CA ALA A 124 15.47 8.24 -2.08
C ALA A 124 15.56 9.26 -0.94
N LEU A 125 15.15 8.89 0.28
CA LEU A 125 15.29 9.74 1.47
C LEU A 125 16.76 9.96 1.86
N VAL A 126 17.62 8.96 1.71
CA VAL A 126 19.07 9.11 1.92
C VAL A 126 19.68 10.05 0.88
N VAL A 127 19.28 9.92 -0.39
CA VAL A 127 19.71 10.84 -1.45
C VAL A 127 19.22 12.26 -1.18
N GLU A 128 17.98 12.42 -0.74
CA GLU A 128 17.42 13.71 -0.35
C GLU A 128 18.21 14.33 0.79
N TRP A 129 18.49 13.57 1.85
CA TRP A 129 19.35 14.00 2.94
C TRP A 129 20.74 14.42 2.47
N ALA A 130 21.37 13.65 1.57
CA ALA A 130 22.67 14.01 1.01
C ALA A 130 22.64 15.33 0.21
N LEU A 131 21.49 15.71 -0.34
CA LEU A 131 21.31 16.94 -1.12
C LEU A 131 20.88 18.15 -0.26
N THR A 132 20.12 17.94 0.81
CA THR A 132 19.58 19.03 1.65
C THR A 132 20.35 19.21 2.96
N GLY A 133 21.01 18.17 3.45
CA GLY A 133 21.65 18.13 4.77
C GLY A 133 20.67 17.95 5.94
N GLU A 134 19.37 17.80 5.67
CA GLU A 134 18.32 17.78 6.71
C GLU A 134 18.20 16.40 7.37
N LEU A 135 18.99 16.19 8.42
CA LEU A 135 18.93 14.95 9.21
C LEU A 135 17.59 14.74 9.91
N ASP A 136 16.91 15.82 10.30
CA ASP A 136 15.63 15.74 11.01
C ASP A 136 14.56 15.02 10.18
N VAL A 137 14.47 15.33 8.88
CA VAL A 137 13.51 14.69 7.96
C VAL A 137 13.80 13.19 7.81
N LEU A 138 15.07 12.82 7.68
CA LEU A 138 15.49 11.42 7.57
C LEU A 138 15.18 10.63 8.86
N VAL A 139 15.52 11.21 10.02
CA VAL A 139 15.25 10.60 11.32
C VAL A 139 13.75 10.47 11.55
N ARG A 140 12.97 11.51 11.25
CA ARG A 140 11.52 11.49 11.37
C ARG A 140 10.88 10.41 10.50
N ALA A 141 11.31 10.28 9.24
CA ALA A 141 10.85 9.21 8.35
C ALA A 141 11.22 7.81 8.87
N ALA A 142 12.45 7.65 9.38
CA ALA A 142 12.90 6.38 9.97
C ALA A 142 12.10 6.03 11.23
N LEU A 143 11.80 7.01 12.09
CA LEU A 143 10.96 6.82 13.27
C LEU A 143 9.53 6.46 12.87
N GLY A 144 8.94 7.14 11.89
CA GLY A 144 7.62 6.80 11.35
C GLY A 144 7.53 5.35 10.86
N LEU A 145 8.58 4.89 10.15
CA LEU A 145 8.70 3.49 9.74
C LEU A 145 8.66 2.54 10.93
N VAL A 146 9.50 2.79 11.95
CA VAL A 146 9.62 1.93 13.13
C VAL A 146 8.34 1.91 13.95
N ILE A 147 7.73 3.08 14.19
CA ILE A 147 6.50 3.21 14.98
C ILE A 147 5.35 2.48 14.29
N ALA A 148 5.10 2.74 13.00
CA ALA A 148 4.02 2.10 12.26
C ALA A 148 4.23 0.59 12.16
N ARG A 149 5.46 0.15 11.85
CA ARG A 149 5.81 -1.27 11.82
C ARG A 149 5.56 -1.94 13.16
N THR A 150 5.98 -1.33 14.26
CA THR A 150 5.86 -1.91 15.61
C THR A 150 4.40 -1.99 16.03
N GLY A 151 3.60 -0.95 15.78
CA GLY A 151 2.16 -0.96 16.08
C GLY A 151 1.42 -2.09 15.35
N PHE A 152 1.66 -2.24 14.04
CA PHE A 152 1.04 -3.32 13.27
C PHE A 152 1.60 -4.71 13.61
N TRP A 153 2.89 -4.79 13.97
CA TRP A 153 3.50 -6.02 14.44
C TRP A 153 2.87 -6.49 15.75
N LEU A 154 2.59 -5.59 16.69
CA LEU A 154 1.86 -5.91 17.92
C LEU A 154 0.46 -6.43 17.61
N LEU A 155 -0.28 -5.76 16.73
CA LEU A 155 -1.61 -6.23 16.30
C LEU A 155 -1.52 -7.64 15.70
N TRP A 156 -0.53 -7.90 14.86
CA TRP A 156 -0.28 -9.23 14.30
C TRP A 156 0.04 -10.26 15.39
N PHE A 157 0.93 -9.92 16.33
CA PHE A 157 1.38 -10.79 17.41
C PHE A 157 0.24 -11.19 18.35
N PHE A 158 -0.69 -10.28 18.64
CA PHE A 158 -1.87 -10.56 19.47
C PHE A 158 -3.01 -11.27 18.73
N GLY A 159 -2.79 -11.74 17.50
CA GLY A 159 -3.75 -12.61 16.81
C GLY A 159 -4.95 -11.88 16.22
N SER A 160 -4.80 -10.61 15.81
CA SER A 160 -5.87 -9.83 15.15
C SER A 160 -6.33 -10.37 13.78
N GLY A 161 -5.74 -11.45 13.28
CA GLY A 161 -6.03 -11.99 11.94
C GLY A 161 -5.38 -11.20 10.80
N LEU A 162 -4.46 -10.27 11.11
CA LEU A 162 -3.68 -9.52 10.14
C LEU A 162 -2.66 -10.41 9.42
N GLY A 163 -2.38 -10.11 8.16
CA GLY A 163 -1.27 -10.72 7.45
C GLY A 163 0.04 -10.03 7.83
N PHE A 164 1.15 -10.78 7.89
CA PHE A 164 2.48 -10.16 8.08
C PHE A 164 2.85 -9.18 6.93
N GLY A 165 2.15 -9.26 5.80
CA GLY A 165 2.24 -8.27 4.72
C GLY A 165 1.82 -6.86 5.16
N ASP A 166 0.74 -6.75 5.94
CA ASP A 166 0.18 -5.48 6.38
C ASP A 166 1.17 -4.71 7.27
N VAL A 167 1.93 -5.44 8.09
CA VAL A 167 3.02 -4.89 8.91
C VAL A 167 4.09 -4.21 8.06
N ARG A 168 4.42 -4.79 6.90
CA ARG A 168 5.42 -4.22 5.98
C ARG A 168 4.86 -3.02 5.22
N LEU A 169 3.59 -3.08 4.84
CA LEU A 169 2.91 -1.97 4.18
C LEU A 169 2.77 -0.78 5.13
N ALA A 170 2.42 -1.01 6.39
CA ALA A 170 2.37 0.01 7.42
C ALA A 170 3.74 0.66 7.65
N ALA A 171 4.83 -0.12 7.62
CA ALA A 171 6.20 0.41 7.70
C ALA A 171 6.50 1.38 6.54
N LEU A 172 6.12 1.01 5.31
CA LEU A 172 6.26 1.85 4.12
C LEU A 172 5.42 3.13 4.23
N VAL A 173 4.15 3.01 4.59
CA VAL A 173 3.24 4.15 4.75
C VAL A 173 3.74 5.09 5.84
N GLY A 174 4.10 4.56 7.01
CA GLY A 174 4.61 5.34 8.12
C GLY A 174 5.87 6.13 7.77
N MET A 175 6.76 5.54 6.95
CA MET A 175 7.96 6.24 6.47
C MET A 175 7.60 7.44 5.57
N VAL A 176 6.69 7.22 4.62
CA VAL A 176 6.30 8.23 3.62
C VAL A 176 5.51 9.38 4.28
N THR A 177 4.57 9.06 5.15
CA THR A 177 3.74 10.08 5.83
C THR A 177 4.54 10.86 6.87
N ALA A 178 5.40 10.19 7.66
CA ALA A 178 6.24 10.87 8.64
C ALA A 178 7.31 11.77 8.00
N ARG A 179 7.77 11.48 6.77
CA ARG A 179 8.61 12.44 6.03
C ARG A 179 7.90 13.80 5.88
N VAL A 180 6.60 13.81 5.62
CA VAL A 180 5.82 15.05 5.48
C VAL A 180 5.60 15.70 6.85
N GLY A 181 5.16 14.90 7.82
CA GLY A 181 5.02 15.34 9.19
C GLY A 181 4.35 14.33 10.11
N TRP A 182 4.28 14.67 11.39
CA TRP A 182 3.60 13.84 12.38
C TRP A 182 2.08 13.87 12.22
N GLU A 183 1.48 14.98 11.80
CA GLU A 183 0.04 15.04 11.52
C GLU A 183 -0.36 14.12 10.36
N PRO A 184 0.28 14.17 9.17
CA PRO A 184 0.07 13.19 8.09
C PRO A 184 0.27 11.74 8.53
N PHE A 185 1.26 11.50 9.38
CA PHE A 185 1.54 10.18 9.92
C PHE A 185 0.37 9.66 10.75
N VAL A 186 -0.12 10.46 11.70
CA VAL A 186 -1.25 10.10 12.55
C VAL A 186 -2.50 9.90 11.69
N VAL A 187 -2.84 10.85 10.81
CA VAL A 187 -4.02 10.75 9.94
C VAL A 187 -3.93 9.51 9.04
N GLY A 188 -2.75 9.23 8.48
CA GLY A 188 -2.57 8.10 7.59
C GLY A 188 -2.73 6.75 8.29
N ILE A 189 -2.12 6.58 9.47
CA ILE A 189 -2.17 5.34 10.23
C ILE A 189 -3.55 5.13 10.88
N TYR A 190 -4.07 6.14 11.58
CA TYR A 190 -5.38 6.03 12.23
C TYR A 190 -6.51 5.96 11.21
N GLY A 191 -6.43 6.72 10.12
CA GLY A 191 -7.41 6.66 9.02
C GLY A 191 -7.50 5.27 8.43
N ALA A 192 -6.37 4.61 8.20
CA ALA A 192 -6.35 3.22 7.73
C ALA A 192 -7.05 2.25 8.70
N LEU A 193 -6.76 2.36 10.00
CA LEU A 193 -7.36 1.52 11.03
C LEU A 193 -8.86 1.76 11.18
N LEU A 194 -9.30 3.03 11.16
CA LEU A 194 -10.71 3.40 11.26
C LEU A 194 -11.50 2.92 10.04
N LEU A 195 -10.95 3.04 8.83
CA LEU A 195 -11.58 2.53 7.62
C LEU A 195 -11.71 1.00 7.65
N ALA A 196 -10.64 0.30 8.06
CA ALA A 196 -10.68 -1.14 8.22
C ALA A 196 -11.70 -1.59 9.28
N LEU A 197 -11.80 -0.85 10.39
CA LEU A 197 -12.78 -1.09 11.45
C LEU A 197 -14.21 -0.84 10.96
N GLY A 198 -14.47 0.28 10.28
CA GLY A 198 -15.80 0.58 9.72
C GLY A 198 -16.24 -0.49 8.71
N TYR A 199 -15.35 -0.90 7.82
CA TYR A 199 -15.63 -1.97 6.87
C TYR A 199 -15.93 -3.31 7.56
N SER A 200 -15.15 -3.66 8.59
CA SER A 200 -15.36 -4.91 9.33
C SER A 200 -16.72 -4.96 10.02
N ILE A 201 -17.13 -3.85 10.64
CA ILE A 201 -18.43 -3.70 11.30
C ILE A 201 -19.57 -3.80 10.28
N VAL A 202 -19.52 -3.02 9.20
CA VAL A 202 -20.57 -3.04 8.15
C VAL A 202 -20.70 -4.43 7.56
N ARG A 203 -19.57 -5.08 7.24
CA ARG A 203 -19.57 -6.45 6.73
C ARG A 203 -20.19 -7.42 7.73
N SER A 204 -19.84 -7.33 9.02
CA SER A 204 -20.41 -8.20 10.06
C SER A 204 -21.91 -8.01 10.17
N VAL A 205 -22.40 -6.77 10.18
CA VAL A 205 -23.84 -6.45 10.25
C VAL A 205 -24.60 -6.98 9.03
N VAL A 206 -24.08 -6.74 7.82
CA VAL A 206 -24.75 -7.16 6.57
C VAL A 206 -24.73 -8.67 6.39
N THR A 207 -23.60 -9.32 6.68
CA THR A 207 -23.46 -10.78 6.49
C THR A 207 -23.92 -11.60 7.69
N ARG A 208 -24.23 -10.93 8.83
CA ARG A 208 -24.50 -11.55 10.14
C ARG A 208 -23.44 -12.56 10.58
N ARG A 209 -22.21 -12.43 10.09
CA ARG A 209 -21.09 -13.29 10.47
C ARG A 209 -20.27 -12.64 11.59
N SER A 210 -19.75 -13.49 12.47
CA SER A 210 -18.85 -13.07 13.54
C SER A 210 -17.60 -12.43 12.95
N LEU A 211 -17.11 -11.39 13.63
CA LEU A 211 -15.82 -10.76 13.36
C LEU A 211 -14.63 -11.69 13.63
N ARG A 212 -14.84 -12.79 14.37
CA ARG A 212 -13.78 -13.74 14.73
C ARG A 212 -13.44 -14.67 13.55
N GLY A 213 -12.15 -14.74 13.20
CA GLY A 213 -11.60 -15.70 12.25
C GLY A 213 -11.80 -15.35 10.77
N VAL A 214 -12.37 -14.19 10.45
CA VAL A 214 -12.50 -13.72 9.07
C VAL A 214 -11.29 -12.85 8.73
N GLY A 215 -10.43 -13.30 7.82
CA GLY A 215 -9.35 -12.48 7.30
C GLY A 215 -9.91 -11.22 6.62
N ILE A 216 -9.42 -10.06 7.04
CA ILE A 216 -9.83 -8.76 6.49
C ILE A 216 -8.65 -8.23 5.67
N PRO A 217 -8.83 -7.94 4.37
CA PRO A 217 -7.77 -7.33 3.57
C PRO A 217 -7.55 -5.89 4.03
N LEU A 218 -6.44 -5.67 4.72
CA LEU A 218 -6.13 -4.36 5.31
C LEU A 218 -5.40 -3.45 4.33
N GLY A 219 -4.75 -4.02 3.33
CA GLY A 219 -3.94 -3.32 2.33
C GLY A 219 -4.64 -2.14 1.66
N PRO A 220 -5.88 -2.29 1.14
CA PRO A 220 -6.61 -1.18 0.52
C PRO A 220 -6.82 0.01 1.47
N PHE A 221 -7.19 -0.26 2.72
CA PHE A 221 -7.46 0.78 3.70
C PHE A 221 -6.18 1.51 4.13
N VAL A 222 -5.07 0.78 4.22
CA VAL A 222 -3.74 1.36 4.49
C VAL A 222 -3.29 2.29 3.36
N VAL A 223 -3.53 1.92 2.10
CA VAL A 223 -3.23 2.79 0.95
C VAL A 223 -4.13 4.02 0.93
N ILE A 224 -5.43 3.87 1.20
CA ILE A 224 -6.37 5.01 1.26
C ILE A 224 -6.01 5.96 2.41
N GLY A 225 -5.69 5.41 3.59
CA GLY A 225 -5.23 6.18 4.74
C GLY A 225 -3.96 6.96 4.40
N ALA A 226 -2.97 6.33 3.76
CA ALA A 226 -1.74 6.99 3.32
C ALA A 226 -2.03 8.20 2.41
N ALA A 227 -2.91 8.05 1.43
CA ALA A 227 -3.29 9.14 0.54
C ALA A 227 -3.98 10.28 1.31
N ALA A 228 -4.90 9.97 2.23
CA ALA A 228 -5.56 10.97 3.05
C ALA A 228 -4.57 11.74 3.94
N GLY A 229 -3.66 11.04 4.60
CA GLY A 229 -2.62 11.66 5.45
C GLY A 229 -1.72 12.60 4.65
N LEU A 230 -1.28 12.18 3.46
CA LEU A 230 -0.48 13.01 2.57
C LEU A 230 -1.20 14.28 2.11
N LEU A 231 -2.49 14.17 1.77
CA LEU A 231 -3.29 15.33 1.36
C LEU A 231 -3.48 16.34 2.49
N VAL A 232 -3.66 15.88 3.74
CA VAL A 232 -3.73 16.77 4.90
C VAL A 232 -2.39 17.49 5.11
N GLY A 233 -1.27 16.78 4.98
CA GLY A 233 0.07 17.36 5.13
C GLY A 233 0.49 18.36 4.07
N ALA A 234 -0.16 18.33 2.91
CA ALA A 234 0.10 19.28 1.83
C ALA A 234 -0.71 20.57 1.97
N GLY A 235 -1.75 20.59 2.81
CA GLY A 235 -2.61 21.75 3.04
C GLY A 235 -2.23 22.60 4.26
N GLY A 236 -1.23 22.19 5.04
CA GLY A 236 -0.69 22.92 6.20
C GLY A 236 0.70 23.47 5.92
#